data_AF-A0A952HIU8-F1
#
_entry.id   AF-A0A952HIU8-F1
#
_cell.length_a   1.000
_cell.length_b   1.000
_cell.length_c   1.000
_cell.angle_alpha   90.00
_cell.angle_beta   90.00
_cell.angle_gamma   90.00
#
_symmetry.space_group_name_H-M   'P 1'
#
loop_
_entity.id
_entity.type
_entity.pdbx_description
1 polymer ?
#
loop_
_entity_poly.entity_id
_entity_poly.type
_entity_poly.pdbx_seq_one_letter_code
_entity_poly.pdbx_strand_id
1 'polypeptide(L)'
;MEKERKYKYYQIRFWFIPEVMDNFGDLAHIQVDKYLKELFTSDMEKLLFISQKEVDEFFSKGFNVKRVYVSKENHEKWKSLPNSIKKRLYYLINKKLLEVLNHE
;
A
#
# COMPACT_ATOMS: atom_id res chain seq x y z
N MET A 1 -6.42 14.48 -31.98
CA MET A 1 -5.92 15.07 -30.74
C MET A 1 -6.70 14.49 -29.58
N GLU A 2 -6.15 13.45 -28.95
CA GLU A 2 -6.71 12.87 -27.73
C GLU A 2 -6.68 13.95 -26.64
N LYS A 3 -7.86 14.31 -26.11
CA LYS A 3 -7.94 15.16 -24.91
C LYS A 3 -7.29 14.38 -23.77
N GLU A 4 -6.04 14.68 -23.47
CA GLU A 4 -5.35 14.19 -22.27
C GLU A 4 -6.21 14.53 -21.06
N ARG A 5 -6.88 13.52 -20.50
CA ARG A 5 -7.55 13.62 -19.21
C ARG A 5 -6.45 13.82 -18.17
N LYS A 6 -6.12 15.08 -17.87
CA LYS A 6 -4.99 15.52 -17.02
C LYS A 6 -4.93 14.86 -15.64
N TYR A 7 -6.02 14.27 -15.13
CA TYR A 7 -6.05 13.61 -13.83
C TYR A 7 -6.88 12.33 -13.88
N LYS A 8 -6.34 11.28 -14.52
CA LYS A 8 -6.87 9.93 -14.32
C LYS A 8 -6.29 9.42 -13.01
N TYR A 9 -7.05 9.54 -11.92
CA TYR A 9 -6.70 8.84 -10.68
C TYR A 9 -6.80 7.34 -10.94
N TYR A 10 -5.69 6.62 -10.78
CA TYR A 10 -5.66 5.18 -10.94
C TYR A 10 -5.99 4.53 -9.61
N GLN A 11 -6.65 3.37 -9.62
CA GLN A 11 -7.05 2.68 -8.40
C GLN A 11 -6.34 1.34 -8.29
N ILE A 12 -5.84 1.04 -7.09
CA ILE A 12 -5.38 -0.30 -6.74
C ILE A 12 -6.22 -0.85 -5.59
N ARG A 13 -6.35 -2.18 -5.50
CA ARG A 13 -6.89 -2.84 -4.32
C ARG A 13 -5.78 -2.94 -3.29
N PHE A 14 -6.08 -2.53 -2.06
CA PHE A 14 -5.12 -2.49 -0.97
C PHE A 14 -5.71 -3.14 0.27
N TRP A 15 -4.88 -3.89 1.01
CA TRP A 15 -5.26 -4.55 2.25
C TRP A 15 -4.86 -3.69 3.43
N PHE A 16 -5.83 -3.27 4.22
CA PHE A 16 -5.60 -2.55 5.47
C PHE A 16 -5.96 -3.43 6.64
N ILE A 17 -5.19 -3.36 7.72
CA ILE A 17 -5.61 -3.94 8.98
C ILE A 17 -6.74 -3.08 9.61
N PRO A 18 -7.61 -3.67 10.44
CA PRO A 18 -8.70 -2.95 11.09
C PRO A 18 -8.22 -1.71 11.85
N GLU A 19 -7.12 -1.80 12.61
CA GLU A 19 -6.62 -0.69 13.42
C GLU A 19 -6.27 0.55 12.56
N VAL A 20 -5.67 0.33 11.39
CA VAL A 20 -5.33 1.42 10.46
C VAL A 20 -6.59 1.98 9.82
N MET A 21 -7.57 1.13 9.49
CA MET A 21 -8.83 1.56 8.90
C MET A 21 -9.64 2.44 9.85
N ASP A 22 -9.72 2.06 11.11
CA ASP A 22 -10.56 2.73 12.10
C ASP A 22 -10.00 4.12 12.45
N ASN A 23 -8.69 4.31 12.37
CA ASN A 23 -8.04 5.59 12.68
C ASN A 23 -7.89 6.51 11.45
N PHE A 24 -7.45 5.99 10.30
CA PHE A 24 -7.20 6.84 9.12
C PHE A 24 -8.41 7.00 8.20
N GLY A 25 -9.37 6.09 8.24
CA GLY A 25 -10.60 6.14 7.45
C GLY A 25 -10.35 6.34 5.95
N ASP A 26 -10.64 7.55 5.47
CA ASP A 26 -10.41 7.93 4.07
C ASP A 26 -9.03 8.53 3.84
N LEU A 27 -8.36 9.15 4.82
CA LEU A 27 -7.02 9.75 4.63
C LEU A 27 -5.92 8.72 4.32
N ALA A 28 -6.20 7.44 4.57
CA ALA A 28 -5.31 6.33 4.25
C ALA A 28 -4.83 6.35 2.79
N HIS A 29 -5.64 6.83 1.84
CA HIS A 29 -5.25 6.84 0.42
C HIS A 29 -4.03 7.73 0.14
N ILE A 30 -3.94 8.91 0.78
CA ILE A 30 -2.84 9.86 0.58
C ILE A 30 -1.53 9.24 1.05
N GLN A 31 -1.58 8.61 2.22
CA GLN A 31 -0.39 8.00 2.81
C GLN A 31 0.06 6.76 2.03
N VAL A 32 -0.88 5.95 1.52
CA VAL A 32 -0.53 4.79 0.69
C VAL A 32 0.18 5.21 -0.59
N ASP A 33 -0.31 6.22 -1.33
CA ASP A 33 0.36 6.66 -2.57
C ASP A 33 1.77 7.19 -2.28
N LYS A 34 1.93 7.95 -1.19
CA LYS A 34 3.24 8.45 -0.75
C LYS A 34 4.19 7.30 -0.41
N TYR A 35 3.77 6.36 0.44
CA TYR A 35 4.63 5.26 0.85
C TYR A 35 4.93 4.28 -0.28
N LEU A 36 4.00 4.07 -1.22
CA LEU A 36 4.29 3.29 -2.43
C LEU A 36 5.41 3.93 -3.24
N LYS A 37 5.36 5.26 -3.41
CA LYS A 37 6.42 5.99 -4.13
C LYS A 37 7.77 5.83 -3.44
N GLU A 38 7.83 5.98 -2.12
CA GLU A 38 9.05 5.78 -1.34
C GLU A 38 9.59 4.35 -1.50
N LEU A 39 8.74 3.33 -1.34
CA LEU A 39 9.14 1.93 -1.40
C LEU A 39 9.64 1.55 -2.80
N PHE A 40 9.00 2.03 -3.86
CA PHE A 40 9.45 1.80 -5.24
C PHE A 40 10.75 2.52 -5.60
N THR A 41 11.11 3.56 -4.85
CA THR A 41 12.32 4.35 -5.12
C THR A 41 13.52 3.84 -4.33
N SER A 42 13.31 3.38 -3.09
CA SER A 42 14.41 3.22 -2.14
C SER A 42 14.50 1.86 -1.45
N ASP A 43 13.42 1.07 -1.42
CA ASP A 43 13.31 -0.03 -0.44
C ASP A 43 12.78 -1.35 -1.03
N MET A 44 12.75 -1.52 -2.35
CA MET A 44 12.28 -2.77 -2.97
C MET A 44 13.07 -4.00 -2.50
N GLU A 45 14.37 -3.86 -2.22
CA GLU A 45 15.20 -4.96 -1.71
C GLU A 45 14.81 -5.40 -0.30
N LYS A 46 14.30 -4.48 0.54
CA LYS A 46 13.82 -4.81 1.89
C LYS A 46 12.67 -5.81 1.86
N LEU A 47 11.89 -5.85 0.78
CA LEU A 47 10.82 -6.83 0.60
C LEU A 47 11.35 -8.26 0.53
N LEU A 48 12.57 -8.49 0.09
CA LEU A 48 13.14 -9.85 -0.02
C LEU A 48 13.43 -10.45 1.35
N PHE A 49 13.68 -9.62 2.37
CA PHE A 49 13.93 -10.07 3.74
C PHE A 49 12.66 -10.40 4.52
N ILE A 50 11.49 -10.04 4.00
CA ILE A 50 10.20 -10.29 4.67
C ILE A 50 9.72 -11.69 4.33
N SER A 51 9.63 -12.53 5.37
CA SER A 51 9.15 -13.89 5.22
C SER A 51 7.65 -13.92 4.92
N GLN A 52 7.21 -14.89 4.12
CA GLN A 52 5.77 -15.06 3.84
C GLN A 52 4.99 -15.38 5.12
N LYS A 53 5.59 -16.15 6.04
CA LYS A 53 5.02 -16.49 7.34
C LYS A 53 4.73 -15.25 8.19
N GLU A 54 5.67 -14.32 8.28
CA GLU A 54 5.49 -13.05 9.01
C GLU A 54 4.33 -12.23 8.45
N VAL A 55 4.21 -12.15 7.12
CA VAL A 55 3.11 -11.43 6.47
C VAL A 55 1.76 -12.09 6.75
N ASP A 56 1.69 -13.41 6.65
CA ASP A 56 0.44 -14.13 6.88
C ASP A 56 0.04 -14.10 8.37
N GLU A 57 0.99 -14.15 9.31
CA GLU A 57 0.76 -13.93 10.74
C GLU A 57 0.24 -12.51 11.00
N PHE A 58 0.82 -11.49 10.36
CA PHE A 58 0.37 -10.11 10.51
C PHE A 58 -1.09 -9.91 10.08
N PHE A 59 -1.49 -10.54 8.97
CA PHE A 59 -2.87 -10.47 8.47
C PHE A 59 -3.81 -11.56 9.03
N SER A 60 -3.34 -12.40 9.96
CA SER A 60 -4.12 -13.52 10.52
C SER A 60 -5.37 -13.06 11.29
N LYS A 61 -5.31 -11.87 11.89
CA LYS A 61 -6.42 -11.24 12.61
C LYS A 61 -7.49 -10.63 11.68
N GLY A 62 -7.24 -10.63 10.38
CA GLY A 62 -8.13 -10.09 9.35
C GLY A 62 -7.58 -8.86 8.66
N PHE A 63 -8.21 -8.51 7.54
CA PHE A 63 -7.91 -7.32 6.76
C PHE A 63 -9.15 -6.84 6.03
N ASN A 64 -9.20 -5.53 5.76
CA ASN A 64 -10.19 -4.88 4.95
C ASN A 64 -9.59 -4.53 3.59
N VAL A 65 -10.31 -4.82 2.51
CA VAL A 65 -9.89 -4.46 1.16
C VAL A 65 -10.54 -3.15 0.76
N LYS A 66 -9.74 -2.10 0.58
CA LYS A 66 -10.20 -0.81 0.01
C LYS A 66 -9.56 -0.56 -1.35
N ARG A 67 -10.23 0.26 -2.16
CA ARG A 67 -9.64 0.84 -3.37
C ARG A 67 -8.97 2.15 -2.98
N VAL A 68 -7.69 2.29 -3.29
CA VAL A 68 -6.93 3.52 -3.03
C VAL A 68 -6.53 4.15 -4.35
N TYR A 69 -6.62 5.48 -4.39
CA TYR A 69 -6.18 6.25 -5.54
C TYR A 69 -4.66 6.42 -5.48
N VAL A 70 -4.01 6.15 -6.61
CA VAL A 70 -2.56 6.25 -6.76
C VAL A 70 -2.21 6.97 -8.06
N SER A 71 -0.99 7.50 -8.11
CA SER A 71 -0.41 8.08 -9.32
C SER A 71 -0.30 7.04 -10.44
N LYS A 72 -0.28 7.50 -11.69
CA LYS A 72 -0.11 6.63 -12.87
C LYS A 72 1.17 5.79 -12.78
N GLU A 73 2.26 6.40 -12.35
CA GLU A 73 3.55 5.74 -12.19
C GLU A 73 3.46 4.60 -11.17
N ASN A 74 2.93 4.88 -9.98
CA ASN A 74 2.74 3.87 -8.94
C ASN A 74 1.79 2.77 -9.40
N HIS A 75 0.73 3.10 -10.15
CA HIS A 75 -0.21 2.11 -10.68
C HIS A 75 0.45 1.14 -11.66
N GLU A 76 1.23 1.64 -12.63
CA GLU A 76 1.92 0.79 -13.60
C GLU A 76 2.94 -0.12 -12.93
N LYS A 77 3.74 0.42 -11.99
CA LYS A 77 4.65 -0.37 -11.15
C LYS A 77 3.87 -1.41 -10.35
N TRP A 78 2.78 -1.02 -9.70
CA TRP A 78 1.95 -1.94 -8.93
C TRP A 78 1.40 -3.10 -9.77
N LYS A 79 0.94 -2.79 -10.98
CA LYS A 79 0.33 -3.78 -11.89
C LYS A 79 1.31 -4.88 -12.26
N SER A 80 2.59 -4.56 -12.48
CA SER A 80 3.63 -5.52 -12.87
C SER A 80 4.08 -6.45 -11.73
N LEU A 81 3.74 -6.14 -10.46
CA LEU A 81 4.22 -6.92 -9.32
C LEU A 81 3.49 -8.26 -9.15
N PRO A 82 4.21 -9.33 -8.76
CA PRO A 82 3.61 -10.57 -8.28
C PRO A 82 2.77 -10.36 -7.02
N ASN A 83 1.79 -11.24 -6.79
CA ASN A 83 0.91 -11.18 -5.61
C ASN A 83 1.67 -11.30 -4.28
N SER A 84 2.75 -12.09 -4.23
CA SER A 84 3.61 -12.23 -3.05
C SER A 84 4.30 -10.92 -2.68
N ILE A 85 4.78 -10.17 -3.68
CA ILE A 85 5.40 -8.85 -3.46
C ILE A 85 4.34 -7.84 -3.03
N LYS A 86 3.16 -7.84 -3.66
CA LYS A 86 2.02 -6.99 -3.25
C LYS A 86 1.64 -7.21 -1.79
N LYS A 87 1.57 -8.47 -1.33
CA LYS A 87 1.30 -8.80 0.07
C LYS A 87 2.33 -8.22 1.04
N ARG A 88 3.62 -8.32 0.70
CA ARG A 88 4.71 -7.72 1.50
C ARG A 88 4.64 -6.18 1.53
N LEU A 89 4.26 -5.57 0.41
CA LEU A 89 4.01 -4.12 0.36
C LEU A 89 2.84 -3.72 1.25
N TYR A 90 1.73 -4.49 1.25
CA TYR A 90 0.64 -4.25 2.19
C TYR A 90 1.15 -4.28 3.63
N TYR A 91 1.92 -5.30 3.99
CA TYR A 91 2.49 -5.45 5.33
C TYR A 91 3.34 -4.22 5.74
N LEU A 92 4.33 -3.84 4.93
CA LEU A 92 5.21 -2.71 5.24
C LEU A 92 4.46 -1.40 5.41
N ILE A 93 3.52 -1.13 4.52
CA ILE A 93 2.76 0.12 4.53
C ILE A 93 1.83 0.16 5.75
N ASN A 94 1.15 -0.95 6.10
CA ASN A 94 0.35 -0.99 7.33
C ASN A 94 1.22 -0.80 8.57
N LYS A 95 2.43 -1.38 8.59
CA LYS A 95 3.39 -1.19 9.69
C LYS A 95 3.81 0.28 9.83
N LYS A 96 4.17 0.94 8.72
CA LYS A 96 4.47 2.40 8.72
C LYS A 96 3.26 3.22 9.19
N LEU A 97 2.05 2.88 8.76
CA LEU A 97 0.83 3.57 9.19
C LEU A 97 0.56 3.40 10.69
N LEU A 98 0.79 2.19 11.23
CA LEU A 98 0.72 1.95 12.67
C LEU A 98 1.78 2.73 13.44
N GLU A 99 3.00 2.81 12.93
CA GLU A 99 4.07 3.62 13.54
C GLU A 99 3.66 5.09 13.62
N VAL A 100 3.03 5.63 12.58
CA VAL A 100 2.48 7.00 12.62
C VAL A 100 1.41 7.15 13.71
N LEU A 101 0.52 6.18 13.89
CA LEU A 101 -0.52 6.23 14.93
C LEU A 101 0.04 6.13 16.36
N ASN A 102 1.11 5.37 16.56
CA ASN A 102 1.70 5.16 17.88
C ASN A 102 2.65 6.29 18.32
N HIS A 103 3.02 7.18 17.39
CA HIS A 103 3.90 8.33 17.64
C HIS A 103 3.13 9.67 17.72
N GLU A 104 1.80 9.64 17.64
CA GLU A 104 0.89 10.73 18.06
C GLU A 104 0.38 10.50 19.48
#